data_AF-A0AAU9Q476-F1
#
_entry.id   AF-A0AAU9Q476-F1
#
_cell.length_a   1.000
_cell.length_b   1.000
_cell.length_c   1.000
_cell.angle_alpha   90.00
_cell.angle_beta   90.00
_cell.angle_gamma   90.00
#
_symmetry.space_group_name_H-M   'P 1'
#
loop_
_entity.id
_entity.type
_entity.pdbx_description
1 polymer ?
#
loop_
_entity_poly.entity_id
_entity_poly.type
_entity_poly.pdbx_seq_one_letter_code
_entity_poly.pdbx_strand_id
1 'polypeptide(L)'
;MKLILKQYLASLKERKELDAVLPDLLSSMGMNVFISPTRGVKEYGVDIAAIGRLTDEEEKVYLFSVKSGNLTRDTWNGSADQALRPSLDEIQDSFIPSRLPPEHRNKKIVICLCFGGDVNSGIRQEVSGYEQRNTRDNITFEEWNGDKLSELIQQHLLKEELLPSSSQALLRKSIALLEEPESSSQHFSLLIDQVMSNANDADSVASSITRINVCLWVLYSWCRDGRNLEAAYLSSEQALLLAWDKAKEHYTGRNKASKSFDSIFETYQQITDCYVEQCLIPYVGLKYALSHAVQSPNAIDVNVKLFDVLGRLSVKGHWVLDALIKSYTATPPTDGESQEQELLRLRLREITESIKLLVANNPLLLSPYKDSQAIDLALALTLLSNNSELDEFAKSWLSEVVNRCMFAFSSNGMYPIVHNSFEKLLEHRNKDRTDGNYKNKVTEASILYPLLTVFCSLYGLNSVSQELENFATNELAHCTLQYWYPNEYSEKFMYSNSDMHGSASTNFPMNSDLAIVRIAQECDSSDSFKKMSAVVEDRLPLILTACRCYRYPVPFHFIEGFLEDVKPQSKMFA
;
A
#
# COMPACT_ATOMS: atom_id res chain seq x y z
N MET A 1 -12.93 -17.37 -17.46
CA MET A 1 -11.76 -16.53 -17.14
C MET A 1 -11.46 -15.55 -18.26
N LYS A 2 -11.34 -15.99 -19.52
CA LYS A 2 -11.14 -15.12 -20.71
C LYS A 2 -12.02 -13.86 -20.72
N LEU A 3 -13.32 -13.98 -20.46
CA LEU A 3 -14.23 -12.83 -20.42
C LEU A 3 -13.85 -11.78 -19.36
N ILE A 4 -13.48 -12.21 -18.15
CA ILE A 4 -13.06 -11.34 -17.05
C ILE A 4 -11.78 -10.60 -17.42
N LEU A 5 -10.81 -11.32 -18.01
CA LEU A 5 -9.54 -10.75 -18.48
C LEU A 5 -9.74 -9.77 -19.64
N LYS A 6 -10.61 -10.10 -20.60
CA LYS A 6 -10.95 -9.20 -21.71
C LYS A 6 -11.59 -7.91 -21.18
N GLN A 7 -12.52 -8.03 -20.22
CA GLN A 7 -13.15 -6.87 -19.61
C GLN A 7 -12.15 -6.02 -18.82
N TYR A 8 -11.25 -6.66 -18.07
CA TYR A 8 -10.11 -6.01 -17.41
C TYR A 8 -9.25 -5.21 -18.39
N LEU A 9 -8.81 -5.85 -19.49
CA LEU A 9 -7.97 -5.21 -20.51
C LEU A 9 -8.70 -4.05 -21.20
N ALA A 10 -9.99 -4.18 -21.45
CA ALA A 10 -10.80 -3.14 -22.05
C ALA A 10 -11.03 -1.93 -21.11
N SER A 11 -11.00 -2.12 -19.79
CA SER A 11 -11.21 -1.06 -18.80
C SER A 11 -9.93 -0.35 -18.35
N LEU A 12 -8.76 -0.76 -18.86
CA LEU A 12 -7.50 -0.05 -18.64
C LEU A 12 -7.61 1.38 -19.16
N LYS A 13 -7.41 2.35 -18.27
CA LYS A 13 -7.49 3.78 -18.59
C LYS A 13 -6.11 4.36 -18.81
N GLU A 14 -5.13 3.87 -18.05
CA GLU A 14 -3.76 4.33 -18.15
C GLU A 14 -2.87 3.32 -18.87
N ARG A 15 -1.96 3.83 -19.70
CA ARG A 15 -0.91 3.03 -20.35
C ARG A 15 -0.10 2.22 -19.33
N LYS A 16 0.15 2.82 -18.15
CA LYS A 16 0.94 2.23 -17.06
C LYS A 16 0.40 0.88 -16.57
N GLU A 17 -0.92 0.66 -16.66
CA GLU A 17 -1.54 -0.59 -16.22
C GLU A 17 -1.15 -1.76 -17.15
N LEU A 18 -1.08 -1.51 -18.46
CA LEU A 18 -0.64 -2.52 -19.43
C LEU A 18 0.89 -2.67 -19.43
N ASP A 19 1.61 -1.56 -19.25
CA ASP A 19 3.07 -1.53 -19.08
C ASP A 19 3.55 -2.35 -17.85
N ALA A 20 2.72 -2.48 -16.82
CA ALA A 20 3.03 -3.30 -15.64
C ALA A 20 2.89 -4.81 -15.91
N VAL A 21 1.94 -5.22 -16.75
CA VAL A 21 1.63 -6.64 -17.01
C VAL A 21 2.41 -7.21 -18.20
N LEU A 22 2.66 -6.39 -19.23
CA LEU A 22 3.23 -6.85 -20.50
C LEU A 22 4.67 -7.39 -20.36
N PRO A 23 5.62 -6.76 -19.64
CA PRO A 23 6.97 -7.30 -19.47
C PRO A 23 6.99 -8.68 -18.80
N ASP A 24 6.12 -8.86 -17.80
CA ASP A 24 5.95 -10.11 -17.07
C ASP A 24 5.34 -11.20 -17.96
N LEU A 25 4.34 -10.83 -18.77
CA LEU A 25 3.76 -11.73 -19.78
C LEU A 25 4.82 -12.19 -20.78
N LEU A 26 5.58 -11.27 -21.38
CA LEU A 26 6.63 -11.58 -22.35
C LEU A 26 7.72 -12.49 -21.73
N SER A 27 8.11 -12.20 -20.49
CA SER A 27 9.06 -13.03 -19.75
C SER A 27 8.52 -14.45 -19.52
N SER A 28 7.24 -14.58 -19.15
CA SER A 28 6.58 -15.89 -18.97
C SER A 28 6.43 -16.68 -20.29
N MET A 29 6.43 -15.99 -21.42
CA MET A 29 6.47 -16.58 -22.76
C MET A 29 7.89 -17.03 -23.16
N GLY A 30 8.89 -16.84 -22.30
CA GLY A 30 10.29 -17.17 -22.57
C GLY A 30 11.04 -16.11 -23.37
N MET A 31 10.51 -14.89 -23.46
CA MET A 31 11.18 -13.77 -24.13
C MET A 31 12.11 -13.03 -23.17
N ASN A 32 13.18 -12.44 -23.70
CA ASN A 32 14.07 -11.57 -22.95
C ASN A 32 13.67 -10.10 -23.19
N VAL A 33 13.13 -9.45 -22.16
CA VAL A 33 12.79 -8.03 -22.17
C VAL A 33 14.04 -7.21 -21.89
N PHE A 34 14.48 -6.43 -22.87
CA PHE A 34 15.72 -5.63 -22.78
C PHE A 34 15.47 -4.12 -22.73
N ILE A 35 14.23 -3.68 -22.99
CA ILE A 35 13.77 -2.32 -22.70
C ILE A 35 12.42 -2.39 -22.01
N SER A 36 12.31 -1.67 -20.90
CA SER A 36 11.10 -1.48 -20.13
C SER A 36 10.91 0.02 -19.85
N PRO A 37 9.68 0.48 -19.57
CA PRO A 37 9.40 1.89 -19.34
C PRO A 37 10.28 2.44 -18.21
N THR A 38 11.02 3.52 -18.47
CA THR A 38 11.92 4.15 -17.47
C THR A 38 11.64 5.65 -17.44
N ARG A 39 11.33 6.20 -16.25
CA ARG A 39 11.01 7.63 -16.10
C ARG A 39 12.17 8.51 -16.57
N GLY A 40 11.87 9.53 -17.39
CA GLY A 40 12.80 10.61 -17.74
C GLY A 40 13.66 10.39 -18.99
N VAL A 41 13.52 9.27 -19.71
CA VAL A 41 14.24 8.99 -20.96
C VAL A 41 13.29 9.06 -22.15
N LYS A 42 13.71 9.68 -23.26
CA LYS A 42 12.91 9.70 -24.49
C LYS A 42 12.82 8.27 -25.06
N GLU A 43 11.59 7.75 -25.18
CA GLU A 43 11.29 6.36 -25.55
C GLU A 43 11.22 6.12 -27.08
N TYR A 44 11.23 7.18 -27.89
CA TYR A 44 11.19 7.13 -29.38
C TYR A 44 10.11 6.17 -29.92
N GLY A 45 8.94 6.18 -29.29
CA GLY A 45 7.78 5.36 -29.63
C GLY A 45 7.81 3.90 -29.17
N VAL A 46 8.95 3.39 -28.66
CA VAL A 46 9.06 2.03 -28.10
C VAL A 46 8.89 2.07 -26.59
N ASP A 47 7.78 1.49 -26.13
CA ASP A 47 7.45 1.43 -24.71
C ASP A 47 8.08 0.20 -24.05
N ILE A 48 8.04 -0.94 -24.74
CA ILE A 48 8.67 -2.20 -24.32
C ILE A 48 9.39 -2.82 -25.52
N ALA A 49 10.59 -3.36 -25.31
CA ALA A 49 11.29 -4.16 -26.33
C ALA A 49 11.69 -5.51 -25.76
N ALA A 50 11.36 -6.56 -26.52
CA ALA A 50 11.66 -7.92 -26.15
C ALA A 50 12.21 -8.71 -27.34
N ILE A 51 12.98 -9.74 -27.05
CA ILE A 51 13.50 -10.67 -28.03
C ILE A 51 13.10 -12.10 -27.67
N GLY A 52 12.63 -12.86 -28.66
CA GLY A 52 12.24 -14.24 -28.42
C GLY A 52 11.56 -14.91 -29.61
N ARG A 53 10.94 -16.05 -29.34
CA ARG A 53 10.26 -16.90 -30.33
C ARG A 53 8.81 -17.07 -29.89
N LEU A 54 7.86 -16.43 -30.57
CA LEU A 54 6.43 -16.56 -30.28
C LEU A 54 5.83 -17.79 -30.96
N THR A 55 6.05 -17.92 -32.26
CA THR A 55 5.42 -18.94 -33.13
C THR A 55 6.37 -19.55 -34.15
N ASP A 56 7.51 -18.91 -34.43
CA ASP A 56 8.47 -19.33 -35.45
C ASP A 56 9.74 -19.92 -34.85
N GLU A 57 10.46 -20.73 -35.63
CA GLU A 57 11.79 -21.25 -35.25
C GLU A 57 12.86 -20.15 -35.15
N GLU A 58 12.63 -19.00 -35.80
CA GLU A 58 13.53 -17.85 -35.83
C GLU A 58 13.26 -16.87 -34.67
N GLU A 59 14.34 -16.40 -34.04
CA GLU A 59 14.28 -15.37 -33.00
C GLU A 59 14.08 -13.98 -33.62
N LYS A 60 13.06 -13.25 -33.13
CA LYS A 60 12.68 -11.92 -33.64
C LYS A 60 12.71 -10.88 -32.53
N VAL A 61 12.91 -9.62 -32.93
CA VAL A 61 12.79 -8.45 -32.05
C VAL A 61 11.36 -7.95 -32.09
N TYR A 62 10.72 -7.79 -30.93
CA TYR A 62 9.39 -7.25 -30.78
C TYR A 62 9.47 -5.88 -30.12
N LEU A 63 8.97 -4.85 -30.81
CA LEU A 63 8.95 -3.47 -30.34
C LEU A 63 7.49 -3.08 -30.09
N PHE A 64 7.11 -2.93 -28.83
CA PHE A 64 5.73 -2.64 -28.44
C PHE A 64 5.54 -1.13 -28.28
N SER A 65 4.49 -0.63 -28.92
CA SER A 65 3.90 0.68 -28.60
C SER A 65 2.54 0.45 -27.98
N VAL A 66 2.38 0.90 -26.73
CA VAL A 66 1.29 0.56 -25.82
C VAL A 66 0.31 1.73 -25.71
N LYS A 67 -0.99 1.43 -25.85
CA LYS A 67 -2.08 2.38 -25.68
C LYS A 67 -3.21 1.80 -24.84
N SER A 68 -3.92 2.65 -24.11
CA SER A 68 -5.07 2.25 -23.31
C SER A 68 -6.36 2.23 -24.14
N GLY A 69 -7.27 1.32 -23.80
CA GLY A 69 -8.61 1.23 -24.39
C GLY A 69 -8.66 0.93 -25.89
N ASN A 70 -9.70 1.43 -26.55
CA ASN A 70 -9.95 1.23 -27.98
C ASN A 70 -9.12 2.20 -28.83
N LEU A 71 -8.64 1.72 -29.98
CA LEU A 71 -8.00 2.60 -30.97
C LEU A 71 -9.10 3.34 -31.75
N THR A 72 -9.10 4.66 -31.67
CA THR A 72 -10.06 5.57 -32.31
C THR A 72 -9.32 6.52 -33.25
N ARG A 73 -10.05 7.35 -34.01
CA ARG A 73 -9.43 8.33 -34.90
C ARG A 73 -8.48 9.29 -34.17
N ASP A 74 -8.86 9.71 -32.97
CA ASP A 74 -8.07 10.62 -32.16
C ASP A 74 -6.83 9.92 -31.58
N THR A 75 -6.95 8.66 -31.13
CA THR A 75 -5.82 7.90 -30.60
C THR A 75 -4.94 7.28 -31.69
N TRP A 76 -5.39 7.25 -32.95
CA TRP A 76 -4.59 6.81 -34.09
C TRP A 76 -3.70 7.93 -34.64
N ASN A 77 -4.30 9.08 -34.99
CA ASN A 77 -3.62 10.15 -35.74
C ASN A 77 -4.04 11.57 -35.29
N GLY A 78 -4.58 11.70 -34.07
CA GLY A 78 -5.00 12.99 -33.51
C GLY A 78 -3.84 13.84 -32.97
N SER A 79 -4.18 15.05 -32.52
CA SER A 79 -3.25 16.04 -31.96
C SER A 79 -2.93 15.82 -30.47
N ALA A 80 -3.35 14.70 -29.89
CA ALA A 80 -2.99 14.34 -28.52
C ALA A 80 -1.56 13.77 -28.51
N ASP A 81 -0.77 14.11 -27.49
CA ASP A 81 0.57 13.54 -27.21
C ASP A 81 0.58 12.00 -27.04
N GLN A 82 -0.58 11.36 -27.19
CA GLN A 82 -0.85 9.94 -27.03
C GLN A 82 -1.29 9.24 -28.33
N ALA A 83 -1.23 9.88 -29.51
CA ALA A 83 -1.55 9.19 -30.77
C ALA A 83 -0.54 8.05 -31.07
N LEU A 84 -1.01 6.94 -31.64
CA LEU A 84 -0.20 5.75 -31.89
C LEU A 84 0.66 5.89 -33.15
N ARG A 85 0.12 6.43 -34.24
CA ARG A 85 0.84 6.53 -35.51
C ARG A 85 2.16 7.30 -35.40
N PRO A 86 2.24 8.47 -34.73
CA PRO A 86 3.51 9.16 -34.56
C PRO A 86 4.55 8.33 -33.80
N SER A 87 4.13 7.55 -32.80
CA SER A 87 5.02 6.61 -32.10
C SER A 87 5.56 5.55 -33.06
N LEU A 88 4.71 4.97 -33.92
CA LEU A 88 5.15 4.00 -34.92
C LEU A 88 6.10 4.60 -35.97
N ASP A 89 5.92 5.87 -36.33
CA ASP A 89 6.83 6.61 -37.20
C ASP A 89 8.19 6.82 -36.49
N GLU A 90 8.20 7.23 -35.21
CA GLU A 90 9.43 7.37 -34.41
C GLU A 90 10.21 6.04 -34.25
N ILE A 91 9.50 4.92 -34.10
CA ILE A 91 10.14 3.59 -34.04
C ILE A 91 10.97 3.35 -35.31
N GLN A 92 10.38 3.62 -36.47
CA GLN A 92 11.00 3.35 -37.76
C GLN A 92 12.13 4.33 -38.07
N ASP A 93 11.91 5.62 -37.81
CA ASP A 93 12.82 6.68 -38.22
C ASP A 93 13.97 6.90 -37.24
N SER A 94 13.72 6.67 -35.95
CA SER A 94 14.67 7.00 -34.88
C SER A 94 15.15 5.78 -34.11
N PHE A 95 14.22 4.94 -33.63
CA PHE A 95 14.58 3.85 -32.72
C PHE A 95 15.37 2.74 -33.43
N ILE A 96 14.83 2.17 -34.50
CA ILE A 96 15.47 1.06 -35.23
C ILE A 96 16.87 1.45 -35.74
N PRO A 97 17.09 2.63 -36.36
CA PRO A 97 18.41 3.00 -36.86
C PRO A 97 19.42 3.32 -35.76
N SER A 98 18.98 3.92 -34.64
CA SER A 98 19.89 4.59 -33.69
C SER A 98 19.97 3.94 -32.30
N ARG A 99 18.91 3.24 -31.86
CA ARG A 99 18.78 2.72 -30.48
C ARG A 99 18.76 1.20 -30.38
N LEU A 100 18.48 0.50 -31.47
CA LEU A 100 18.47 -0.96 -31.45
C LEU A 100 19.90 -1.51 -31.14
N PRO A 101 20.04 -2.38 -30.12
CA PRO A 101 21.33 -2.96 -29.77
C PRO A 101 22.04 -3.60 -30.97
N PRO A 102 23.37 -3.42 -31.13
CA PRO A 102 24.11 -3.94 -32.29
C PRO A 102 23.91 -5.44 -32.54
N GLU A 103 23.79 -6.21 -31.46
CA GLU A 103 23.54 -7.66 -31.44
C GLU A 103 22.17 -8.09 -32.01
N HIS A 104 21.24 -7.15 -32.22
CA HIS A 104 19.89 -7.43 -32.71
C HIS A 104 19.60 -6.83 -34.09
N ARG A 105 20.53 -6.06 -34.68
CA ARG A 105 20.31 -5.34 -35.96
C ARG A 105 20.02 -6.24 -37.15
N ASN A 106 20.51 -7.47 -37.13
CA ASN A 106 20.34 -8.43 -38.23
C ASN A 106 19.08 -9.32 -38.07
N LYS A 107 18.30 -9.12 -37.01
CA LYS A 107 17.11 -9.92 -36.73
C LYS A 107 15.88 -9.26 -37.35
N LYS A 108 14.87 -10.07 -37.70
CA LYS A 108 13.57 -9.56 -38.15
C LYS A 108 12.89 -8.81 -37.00
N ILE A 109 12.26 -7.69 -37.33
CA ILE A 109 11.62 -6.78 -36.36
C ILE A 109 10.10 -6.87 -36.54
N VAL A 110 9.39 -7.04 -35.43
CA VAL A 110 7.93 -6.99 -35.36
C VAL A 110 7.54 -5.77 -34.53
N ILE A 111 6.92 -4.78 -35.16
CA ILE A 111 6.37 -3.62 -34.47
C ILE A 111 4.95 -3.98 -34.01
N CYS A 112 4.76 -4.02 -32.69
CA CYS A 112 3.53 -4.49 -32.07
C CYS A 112 2.68 -3.30 -31.63
N LEU A 113 1.48 -3.18 -32.19
CA LEU A 113 0.46 -2.24 -31.74
C LEU A 113 -0.28 -2.89 -30.57
N CYS A 114 0.03 -2.47 -29.34
CA CYS A 114 -0.47 -3.11 -28.13
C CYS A 114 -1.54 -2.25 -27.46
N PHE A 115 -2.77 -2.74 -27.36
CA PHE A 115 -3.85 -1.99 -26.74
C PHE A 115 -4.91 -2.91 -26.12
N GLY A 116 -5.48 -2.46 -25.00
CA GLY A 116 -6.41 -3.28 -24.20
C GLY A 116 -7.80 -3.48 -24.83
N GLY A 117 -8.21 -2.59 -25.73
CA GLY A 117 -9.49 -2.67 -26.44
C GLY A 117 -9.38 -3.24 -27.86
N ASP A 118 -10.26 -2.77 -28.75
CA ASP A 118 -10.29 -3.11 -30.17
C ASP A 118 -10.06 -1.86 -31.04
N VAL A 119 -9.63 -2.07 -32.29
CA VAL A 119 -9.59 -0.99 -33.28
C VAL A 119 -11.01 -0.70 -33.75
N ASN A 120 -11.42 0.55 -33.60
CA ASN A 120 -12.73 1.01 -34.03
C ASN A 120 -12.89 0.84 -35.55
N SER A 121 -14.06 0.37 -35.98
CA SER A 121 -14.36 0.08 -37.39
C SER A 121 -14.12 1.28 -38.31
N GLY A 122 -14.33 2.50 -37.79
CA GLY A 122 -14.10 3.74 -38.52
C GLY A 122 -12.66 4.03 -38.94
N ILE A 123 -11.66 3.39 -38.30
CA ILE A 123 -10.23 3.59 -38.62
C ILE A 123 -9.52 2.31 -39.07
N ARG A 124 -10.21 1.16 -39.11
CA ARG A 124 -9.61 -0.14 -39.42
C ARG A 124 -8.86 -0.11 -40.76
N GLN A 125 -9.44 0.51 -41.78
CA GLN A 125 -8.81 0.65 -43.10
C GLN A 125 -7.54 1.52 -43.06
N GLU A 126 -7.52 2.55 -42.22
CA GLU A 126 -6.36 3.44 -42.08
C GLU A 126 -5.19 2.71 -41.40
N VAL A 127 -5.48 1.93 -40.36
CA VAL A 127 -4.51 1.12 -39.62
C VAL A 127 -3.93 0.03 -40.53
N SER A 128 -4.79 -0.81 -41.11
CA SER A 128 -4.32 -1.88 -42.02
C SER A 128 -3.57 -1.33 -43.23
N GLY A 129 -4.01 -0.19 -43.78
CA GLY A 129 -3.31 0.49 -44.86
C GLY A 129 -1.95 1.05 -44.44
N TYR A 130 -1.78 1.47 -43.19
CA TYR A 130 -0.49 1.88 -42.65
C TYR A 130 0.45 0.68 -42.45
N GLU A 131 -0.02 -0.40 -41.85
CA GLU A 131 0.77 -1.62 -41.64
C GLU A 131 1.27 -2.19 -42.97
N GLN A 132 0.40 -2.30 -43.98
CA GLN A 132 0.77 -2.80 -45.30
C GLN A 132 1.80 -1.92 -46.00
N ARG A 133 1.66 -0.58 -45.93
CA ARG A 133 2.59 0.35 -46.58
C ARG A 133 3.98 0.36 -45.94
N ASN A 134 4.05 0.13 -44.64
CA ASN A 134 5.30 0.20 -43.88
C ASN A 134 5.95 -1.16 -43.65
N THR A 135 5.27 -2.26 -43.98
CA THR A 135 5.86 -3.60 -43.96
C THR A 135 6.97 -3.71 -45.02
N ARG A 136 8.13 -4.22 -44.61
CA ARG A 136 9.34 -4.43 -45.43
C ARG A 136 9.89 -5.83 -45.16
N ASP A 137 10.87 -6.29 -45.95
CA ASP A 137 11.45 -7.64 -45.81
C ASP A 137 11.96 -7.97 -44.39
N ASN A 138 12.37 -6.95 -43.63
CA ASN A 138 12.89 -7.08 -42.26
C ASN A 138 11.97 -6.48 -41.16
N ILE A 139 10.87 -5.83 -41.52
CA ILE A 139 9.95 -5.17 -40.57
C ILE A 139 8.51 -5.58 -40.86
N THR A 140 7.85 -6.17 -39.88
CA THR A 140 6.42 -6.55 -39.94
C THR A 140 5.65 -5.88 -38.81
N PHE A 141 4.33 -5.78 -38.95
CA PHE A 141 3.44 -5.24 -37.92
C PHE A 141 2.54 -6.34 -37.35
N GLU A 142 2.20 -6.22 -36.07
CA GLU A 142 1.28 -7.15 -35.41
C GLU A 142 0.37 -6.43 -34.42
N GLU A 143 -0.93 -6.70 -34.50
CA GLU A 143 -1.91 -6.20 -33.53
C GLU A 143 -1.93 -7.10 -32.28
N TRP A 144 -1.73 -6.50 -31.11
CA TRP A 144 -1.90 -7.10 -29.79
C TRP A 144 -3.08 -6.42 -29.09
N ASN A 145 -4.29 -6.78 -29.52
CA ASN A 145 -5.54 -6.27 -28.96
C ASN A 145 -5.95 -7.00 -27.67
N GLY A 146 -7.01 -6.52 -27.02
CA GLY A 146 -7.53 -7.11 -25.79
C GLY A 146 -7.85 -8.60 -25.88
N ASP A 147 -8.36 -9.07 -27.04
CA ASP A 147 -8.63 -10.49 -27.25
C ASP A 147 -7.35 -11.33 -27.22
N LYS A 148 -6.33 -10.93 -27.97
CA LYS A 148 -5.04 -11.64 -28.03
C LYS A 148 -4.33 -11.59 -26.68
N LEU A 149 -4.28 -10.41 -26.05
CA LEU A 149 -3.69 -10.24 -24.71
C LEU A 149 -4.40 -11.11 -23.67
N SER A 150 -5.73 -11.18 -23.68
CA SER A 150 -6.49 -12.02 -22.74
C SER A 150 -6.15 -13.50 -22.90
N GLU A 151 -5.91 -13.94 -24.13
CA GLU A 151 -5.53 -15.30 -24.46
C GLU A 151 -4.11 -15.61 -24.02
N LEU A 152 -3.15 -14.72 -24.28
CA LEU A 152 -1.77 -14.86 -23.84
C LEU A 152 -1.65 -14.86 -22.31
N ILE A 153 -2.34 -13.96 -21.60
CA ILE A 153 -2.39 -13.95 -20.13
C ILE A 153 -2.96 -15.27 -19.62
N GLN A 154 -4.05 -15.77 -20.22
CA GLN A 154 -4.63 -17.04 -19.84
C GLN A 154 -3.69 -18.23 -20.10
N GLN A 155 -2.95 -18.22 -21.20
CA GLN A 155 -2.08 -19.33 -21.61
C GLN A 155 -0.74 -19.36 -20.85
N HIS A 156 -0.18 -18.20 -20.51
CA HIS A 156 1.18 -18.11 -19.97
C HIS A 156 1.25 -17.71 -18.50
N LEU A 157 0.29 -16.91 -18.02
CA LEU A 157 0.28 -16.45 -16.62
C LEU A 157 -0.74 -17.24 -15.78
N LEU A 158 -1.91 -17.55 -16.35
CA LEU A 158 -3.03 -18.18 -15.65
C LEU A 158 -3.37 -19.60 -16.17
N LYS A 159 -2.39 -20.30 -16.75
CA LYS A 159 -2.56 -21.71 -17.18
C LYS A 159 -2.95 -22.55 -15.98
N GLU A 160 -3.75 -23.61 -16.16
CA GLU A 160 -4.25 -24.43 -15.03
C GLU A 160 -3.14 -25.03 -14.15
N GLU A 161 -1.96 -25.30 -14.71
CA GLU A 161 -0.76 -25.73 -13.97
C GLU A 161 -0.18 -24.63 -13.05
N LEU A 162 -0.39 -23.35 -13.40
CA LEU A 162 0.16 -22.18 -12.70
C LEU A 162 -0.88 -21.50 -11.80
N LEU A 163 -2.15 -21.51 -12.22
CA LEU A 163 -3.30 -21.05 -11.45
C LEU A 163 -4.43 -22.09 -11.56
N PRO A 164 -4.50 -23.05 -10.62
CA PRO A 164 -5.49 -24.12 -10.64
C PRO A 164 -6.93 -23.59 -10.70
N SER A 165 -7.84 -24.44 -11.17
CA SER A 165 -9.27 -24.13 -11.25
C SER A 165 -9.86 -23.65 -9.92
N SER A 166 -9.34 -24.11 -8.77
CA SER A 166 -9.71 -23.63 -7.43
C SER A 166 -9.32 -22.17 -7.19
N SER A 167 -8.10 -21.79 -7.55
CA SER A 167 -7.56 -20.43 -7.40
C SER A 167 -8.28 -19.46 -8.34
N GLN A 168 -8.56 -19.88 -9.57
CA GLN A 168 -9.41 -19.09 -10.48
C GLN A 168 -10.83 -18.89 -9.93
N ALA A 169 -11.38 -19.88 -9.23
CA ALA A 169 -12.68 -19.74 -8.58
C ALA A 169 -12.63 -18.75 -7.41
N LEU A 170 -11.55 -18.72 -6.63
CA LEU A 170 -11.34 -17.73 -5.57
C LEU A 170 -11.26 -16.30 -6.12
N LEU A 171 -10.51 -16.08 -7.22
CA LEU A 171 -10.48 -14.79 -7.89
C LEU A 171 -11.89 -14.34 -8.34
N ARG A 172 -12.67 -15.25 -8.95
CA ARG A 172 -14.06 -14.95 -9.36
C ARG A 172 -14.94 -14.60 -8.17
N LYS A 173 -14.79 -15.31 -7.04
CA LYS A 173 -15.55 -15.01 -5.81
C LYS A 173 -15.18 -13.66 -5.24
N SER A 174 -13.89 -13.32 -5.21
CA SER A 174 -13.41 -12.01 -4.77
C SER A 174 -14.02 -10.88 -5.63
N ILE A 175 -14.04 -11.03 -6.96
CA ILE A 175 -14.67 -10.07 -7.89
C ILE A 175 -16.20 -10.06 -7.76
N ALA A 176 -16.84 -11.18 -7.49
CA ALA A 176 -18.29 -11.24 -7.35
C ALA A 176 -18.80 -10.57 -6.06
N LEU A 177 -17.93 -10.41 -5.05
CA LEU A 177 -18.27 -9.91 -3.72
C LEU A 177 -17.68 -8.53 -3.44
N LEU A 178 -17.46 -7.69 -4.46
CA LEU A 178 -16.90 -6.35 -4.28
C LEU A 178 -17.70 -5.44 -3.35
N GLU A 179 -19.03 -5.64 -3.29
CA GLU A 179 -19.92 -4.93 -2.36
C GLU A 179 -19.80 -5.40 -0.90
N GLU A 180 -19.09 -6.51 -0.67
CA GLU A 180 -18.77 -7.06 0.65
C GLU A 180 -17.24 -7.15 0.80
N PRO A 181 -16.54 -6.01 1.00
CA PRO A 181 -15.09 -5.92 0.83
C PRO A 181 -14.28 -6.87 1.71
N GLU A 182 -14.73 -7.12 2.94
CA GLU A 182 -14.10 -8.08 3.84
C GLU A 182 -14.17 -9.50 3.29
N SER A 183 -15.34 -9.93 2.79
CA SER A 183 -15.52 -11.25 2.18
C SER A 183 -14.74 -11.38 0.87
N SER A 184 -14.71 -10.31 0.06
CA SER A 184 -13.90 -10.24 -1.15
C SER A 184 -12.41 -10.42 -0.85
N SER A 185 -11.89 -9.68 0.14
CA SER A 185 -10.50 -9.75 0.57
C SER A 185 -10.15 -11.11 1.16
N GLN A 186 -11.05 -11.75 1.93
CA GLN A 186 -10.83 -13.10 2.46
C GLN A 186 -10.65 -14.13 1.34
N HIS A 187 -11.48 -14.09 0.29
CA HIS A 187 -11.29 -14.97 -0.86
C HIS A 187 -10.01 -14.68 -1.63
N PHE A 188 -9.59 -13.41 -1.70
CA PHE A 188 -8.32 -13.03 -2.30
C PHE A 188 -7.12 -13.48 -1.45
N SER A 189 -7.20 -13.41 -0.12
CA SER A 189 -6.17 -13.95 0.79
C SER A 189 -5.98 -15.45 0.57
N LEU A 190 -7.07 -16.21 0.49
CA LEU A 190 -7.00 -17.65 0.19
C LEU A 190 -6.38 -17.93 -1.18
N LEU A 191 -6.61 -17.04 -2.15
CA LEU A 191 -5.98 -17.12 -3.47
C LEU A 191 -4.46 -16.91 -3.35
N ILE A 192 -4.03 -15.89 -2.62
CA ILE A 192 -2.60 -15.61 -2.36
C ILE A 192 -1.95 -16.84 -1.73
N ASP A 193 -2.53 -17.39 -0.67
CA ASP A 193 -2.00 -18.57 0.04
C ASP A 193 -1.85 -19.78 -0.90
N GLN A 194 -2.87 -20.05 -1.73
CA GLN A 194 -2.80 -21.15 -2.70
C GLN A 194 -1.68 -20.96 -3.71
N VAL A 195 -1.51 -19.75 -4.25
CA VAL A 195 -0.47 -19.44 -5.24
C VAL A 195 0.94 -19.43 -4.63
N MET A 196 1.07 -19.04 -3.36
CA MET A 196 2.35 -18.98 -2.64
C MET A 196 2.75 -20.31 -1.98
N SER A 197 1.83 -21.26 -1.80
CA SER A 197 2.04 -22.49 -1.03
C SER A 197 3.25 -23.33 -1.48
N ASN A 198 3.53 -23.37 -2.78
CA ASN A 198 4.59 -24.20 -3.37
C ASN A 198 5.84 -23.40 -3.78
N ALA A 199 5.89 -22.10 -3.49
CA ALA A 199 7.02 -21.25 -3.84
C ALA A 199 8.11 -21.37 -2.77
N ASN A 200 9.23 -22.01 -3.12
CA ASN A 200 10.33 -22.34 -2.20
C ASN A 200 11.71 -21.85 -2.70
N ASP A 201 11.80 -21.35 -3.92
CA ASP A 201 13.02 -20.85 -4.53
C ASP A 201 12.77 -19.49 -5.20
N ALA A 202 13.83 -18.74 -5.47
CA ALA A 202 13.71 -17.37 -5.98
C ALA A 202 12.93 -17.26 -7.30
N ASP A 203 13.02 -18.24 -8.22
CA ASP A 203 12.29 -18.20 -9.50
C ASP A 203 10.80 -18.55 -9.30
N SER A 204 10.48 -19.54 -8.45
CA SER A 204 9.09 -19.87 -8.13
C SER A 204 8.39 -18.78 -7.33
N VAL A 205 9.09 -18.14 -6.38
CA VAL A 205 8.61 -16.96 -5.64
C VAL A 205 8.30 -15.82 -6.59
N ALA A 206 9.24 -15.47 -7.48
CA ALA A 206 9.04 -14.39 -8.44
C ALA A 206 7.81 -14.63 -9.32
N SER A 207 7.69 -15.86 -9.84
CA SER A 207 6.57 -16.26 -10.69
C SER A 207 5.23 -16.19 -9.95
N SER A 208 5.18 -16.61 -8.68
CA SER A 208 3.97 -16.54 -7.86
C SER A 208 3.57 -15.10 -7.52
N ILE A 209 4.53 -14.23 -7.17
CA ILE A 209 4.27 -12.80 -6.94
C ILE A 209 3.72 -12.14 -8.20
N THR A 210 4.34 -12.36 -9.37
CA THR A 210 3.84 -11.84 -10.65
C THR A 210 2.40 -12.30 -10.92
N ARG A 211 2.06 -13.57 -10.70
CA ARG A 211 0.68 -14.06 -10.86
C ARG A 211 -0.31 -13.39 -9.93
N ILE A 212 0.06 -13.20 -8.66
CA ILE A 212 -0.78 -12.50 -7.69
C ILE A 212 -0.94 -11.04 -8.08
N ASN A 213 0.12 -10.39 -8.56
CA ASN A 213 0.07 -9.02 -9.01
C ASN A 213 -0.94 -8.85 -10.17
N VAL A 214 -0.93 -9.76 -11.14
CA VAL A 214 -1.93 -9.77 -12.22
C VAL A 214 -3.34 -9.97 -11.68
N CYS A 215 -3.54 -10.87 -10.71
CA CYS A 215 -4.84 -11.06 -10.07
C CYS A 215 -5.30 -9.81 -9.31
N LEU A 216 -4.37 -9.10 -8.67
CA LEU A 216 -4.62 -7.87 -7.94
C LEU A 216 -5.00 -6.73 -8.90
N TRP A 217 -4.32 -6.62 -10.04
CA TRP A 217 -4.67 -5.70 -11.12
C TRP A 217 -6.07 -5.93 -11.67
N VAL A 218 -6.44 -7.19 -11.90
CA VAL A 218 -7.80 -7.55 -12.28
C VAL A 218 -8.79 -7.10 -11.20
N LEU A 219 -8.56 -7.45 -9.93
CA LEU A 219 -9.46 -7.05 -8.84
C LEU A 219 -9.60 -5.52 -8.76
N TYR A 220 -8.49 -4.78 -8.84
CA TYR A 220 -8.45 -3.33 -8.77
C TYR A 220 -9.21 -2.65 -9.91
N SER A 221 -9.05 -3.15 -11.13
CA SER A 221 -9.80 -2.66 -12.30
C SER A 221 -11.31 -2.80 -12.11
N TRP A 222 -11.78 -3.95 -11.62
CA TRP A 222 -13.20 -4.17 -11.33
C TRP A 222 -13.70 -3.28 -10.19
N CYS A 223 -12.89 -3.07 -9.14
CA CYS A 223 -13.17 -2.13 -8.05
C CYS A 223 -13.36 -0.69 -8.56
N ARG A 224 -12.49 -0.25 -9.48
CA ARG A 224 -12.57 1.08 -10.10
C ARG A 224 -13.83 1.25 -10.93
N ASP A 225 -14.19 0.25 -11.72
CA ASP A 225 -15.40 0.28 -12.55
C ASP A 225 -16.67 0.30 -11.68
N GLY A 226 -16.66 -0.44 -10.57
CA GLY A 226 -17.72 -0.42 -9.55
C GLY A 226 -17.71 0.82 -8.64
N ARG A 227 -16.69 1.69 -8.73
CA ARG A 227 -16.45 2.84 -7.82
C ARG A 227 -16.39 2.44 -6.33
N ASN A 228 -15.89 1.24 -6.05
CA ASN A 228 -15.70 0.74 -4.71
C ASN A 228 -14.29 0.16 -4.60
N LEU A 229 -13.37 0.94 -4.03
CA LEU A 229 -11.94 0.61 -3.94
C LEU A 229 -11.59 -0.21 -2.68
N GLU A 230 -12.55 -0.46 -1.79
CA GLU A 230 -12.29 -1.04 -0.47
C GLU A 230 -11.72 -2.45 -0.57
N ALA A 231 -12.29 -3.31 -1.43
CA ALA A 231 -11.84 -4.69 -1.61
C ALA A 231 -10.41 -4.76 -2.17
N ALA A 232 -10.10 -3.91 -3.17
CA ALA A 232 -8.75 -3.80 -3.73
C ALA A 232 -7.75 -3.28 -2.70
N TYR A 233 -8.13 -2.28 -1.90
CA TYR A 233 -7.26 -1.74 -0.85
C TYR A 233 -6.87 -2.83 0.15
N LEU A 234 -7.85 -3.53 0.73
CA LEU A 234 -7.61 -4.61 1.71
C LEU A 234 -6.77 -5.75 1.12
N SER A 235 -7.11 -6.17 -0.11
CA SER A 235 -6.40 -7.23 -0.82
C SER A 235 -4.96 -6.84 -1.15
N SER A 236 -4.70 -5.57 -1.47
CA SER A 236 -3.37 -5.07 -1.81
C SER A 236 -2.41 -5.07 -0.63
N GLU A 237 -2.89 -4.76 0.57
CA GLU A 237 -2.06 -4.82 1.79
C GLU A 237 -1.66 -6.25 2.11
N GLN A 238 -2.62 -7.18 2.08
CA GLN A 238 -2.35 -8.60 2.28
C GLN A 238 -1.38 -9.15 1.23
N ALA A 239 -1.59 -8.78 -0.04
CA ALA A 239 -0.72 -9.18 -1.14
C ALA A 239 0.71 -8.66 -0.96
N LEU A 240 0.88 -7.40 -0.57
CA LEU A 240 2.19 -6.79 -0.32
C LEU A 240 2.93 -7.50 0.82
N LEU A 241 2.25 -7.72 1.95
CA LEU A 241 2.85 -8.32 3.14
C LEU A 241 3.24 -9.79 2.89
N LEU A 242 2.36 -10.58 2.30
CA LEU A 242 2.65 -11.99 1.97
C LEU A 242 3.69 -12.13 0.85
N ALA A 243 3.74 -11.19 -0.10
CA ALA A 243 4.81 -11.13 -1.10
C ALA A 243 6.17 -10.85 -0.45
N TRP A 244 6.23 -9.91 0.49
CA TRP A 244 7.48 -9.67 1.25
C TRP A 244 7.87 -10.90 2.06
N ASP A 245 6.92 -11.54 2.75
CA ASP A 245 7.19 -12.73 3.56
C ASP A 245 7.92 -13.83 2.78
N LYS A 246 7.52 -14.01 1.51
CA LYS A 246 8.13 -14.97 0.58
C LYS A 246 9.40 -14.46 -0.11
N ALA A 247 9.48 -13.16 -0.39
CA ALA A 247 10.60 -12.58 -1.13
C ALA A 247 11.83 -12.27 -0.27
N LYS A 248 11.64 -11.99 1.03
CA LYS A 248 12.67 -11.43 1.93
C LYS A 248 13.96 -12.25 1.99
N GLU A 249 13.89 -13.59 1.97
CA GLU A 249 15.08 -14.47 2.01
C GLU A 249 15.88 -14.47 0.70
N HIS A 250 15.27 -14.01 -0.39
CA HIS A 250 15.86 -13.96 -1.72
C HIS A 250 16.08 -12.52 -2.21
N TYR A 251 15.74 -11.50 -1.41
CA TYR A 251 15.76 -10.13 -1.88
C TYR A 251 17.20 -9.63 -2.04
N THR A 252 17.50 -9.01 -3.19
CA THR A 252 18.83 -8.48 -3.54
C THR A 252 18.75 -7.14 -4.30
N GLY A 253 17.53 -6.63 -4.50
CA GLY A 253 17.22 -5.46 -5.34
C GLY A 253 17.39 -5.66 -6.84
N ARG A 254 18.00 -6.76 -7.34
CA ARG A 254 18.32 -6.92 -8.77
C ARG A 254 17.81 -8.20 -9.41
N ASN A 255 17.60 -9.24 -8.61
CA ASN A 255 17.09 -10.52 -9.12
C ASN A 255 15.58 -10.46 -9.41
N LYS A 256 15.05 -11.53 -10.01
CA LYS A 256 13.64 -11.63 -10.38
C LYS A 256 12.69 -11.54 -9.18
N ALA A 257 13.04 -12.16 -8.04
CA ALA A 257 12.25 -12.06 -6.82
C ALA A 257 12.12 -10.61 -6.33
N SER A 258 13.21 -9.83 -6.38
CA SER A 258 13.20 -8.41 -6.02
C SER A 258 12.32 -7.61 -6.98
N LYS A 259 12.50 -7.80 -8.30
CA LYS A 259 11.72 -7.08 -9.32
C LYS A 259 10.22 -7.37 -9.26
N SER A 260 9.84 -8.63 -9.03
CA SER A 260 8.43 -9.00 -8.87
C SER A 260 7.84 -8.42 -7.59
N PHE A 261 8.60 -8.38 -6.49
CA PHE A 261 8.19 -7.67 -5.27
C PHE A 261 8.02 -6.17 -5.51
N ASP A 262 8.96 -5.52 -6.20
CA ASP A 262 8.86 -4.10 -6.53
C ASP A 262 7.63 -3.80 -7.39
N SER A 263 7.31 -4.68 -8.35
CA SER A 263 6.12 -4.57 -9.20
C SER A 263 4.80 -4.67 -8.41
N ILE A 264 4.69 -5.61 -7.46
CA ILE A 264 3.49 -5.68 -6.60
C ILE A 264 3.43 -4.51 -5.61
N PHE A 265 4.58 -4.02 -5.15
CA PHE A 265 4.66 -2.83 -4.31
C PHE A 265 4.21 -1.57 -5.06
N GLU A 266 4.61 -1.39 -6.33
CA GLU A 266 4.10 -0.31 -7.18
C GLU A 266 2.58 -0.40 -7.36
N THR A 267 2.05 -1.61 -7.53
CA THR A 267 0.61 -1.84 -7.67
C THR A 267 -0.13 -1.46 -6.38
N TYR A 268 0.41 -1.83 -5.21
CA TYR A 268 -0.08 -1.35 -3.92
C TYR A 268 -0.07 0.18 -3.82
N GLN A 269 1.03 0.85 -4.23
CA GLN A 269 1.11 2.31 -4.19
C GLN A 269 0.02 2.95 -5.06
N GLN A 270 -0.23 2.41 -6.26
CA GLN A 270 -1.27 2.92 -7.16
C GLN A 270 -2.69 2.74 -6.60
N ILE A 271 -2.99 1.58 -6.00
CA ILE A 271 -4.29 1.32 -5.36
C ILE A 271 -4.51 2.29 -4.20
N THR A 272 -3.49 2.46 -3.35
CA THR A 272 -3.58 3.35 -2.19
C THR A 272 -3.65 4.83 -2.58
N ASP A 273 -2.92 5.27 -3.60
CA ASP A 273 -3.05 6.62 -4.15
C ASP A 273 -4.46 6.87 -4.68
N CYS A 274 -4.99 5.95 -5.48
CA CYS A 274 -6.35 6.04 -6.02
C CYS A 274 -7.40 6.12 -4.90
N TYR A 275 -7.27 5.29 -3.86
CA TYR A 275 -8.15 5.35 -2.69
C TYR A 275 -8.07 6.70 -1.97
N VAL A 276 -6.86 7.19 -1.68
CA VAL A 276 -6.66 8.46 -0.96
C VAL A 276 -7.19 9.65 -1.78
N GLU A 277 -6.90 9.69 -3.08
CA GLU A 277 -7.27 10.78 -3.99
C GLU A 277 -8.76 10.80 -4.33
N GLN A 278 -9.40 9.64 -4.45
CA GLN A 278 -10.82 9.58 -4.85
C GLN A 278 -11.76 9.51 -3.65
N CYS A 279 -11.34 8.88 -2.55
CA CYS A 279 -12.23 8.61 -1.42
C CYS A 279 -12.00 9.54 -0.21
N LEU A 280 -10.80 10.12 -0.05
CA LEU A 280 -10.45 10.84 1.18
C LEU A 280 -10.17 12.33 0.96
N ILE A 281 -9.06 12.68 0.30
CA ILE A 281 -8.54 14.05 0.20
C ILE A 281 -9.59 15.07 -0.28
N PRO A 282 -10.46 14.78 -1.27
CA PRO A 282 -11.47 15.74 -1.70
C PRO A 282 -12.50 16.11 -0.63
N TYR A 283 -12.66 15.28 0.41
CA TYR A 283 -13.75 15.38 1.38
C TYR A 283 -13.28 15.70 2.81
N VAL A 284 -11.98 15.58 3.14
CA VAL A 284 -11.47 15.86 4.50
C VAL A 284 -11.72 17.30 4.96
N GLY A 285 -11.74 18.27 4.02
CA GLY A 285 -12.01 19.68 4.31
C GLY A 285 -13.49 20.00 4.57
N LEU A 286 -14.40 19.06 4.33
CA LEU A 286 -15.83 19.24 4.48
C LEU A 286 -16.30 18.66 5.82
N LYS A 287 -16.90 19.52 6.66
CA LYS A 287 -17.39 19.13 7.98
C LYS A 287 -18.34 17.94 7.91
N TYR A 288 -18.02 16.86 8.63
CA TYR A 288 -18.77 15.59 8.68
C TYR A 288 -18.95 14.84 7.35
N ALA A 289 -18.33 15.25 6.23
CA ALA A 289 -18.54 14.58 4.95
C ALA A 289 -18.11 13.10 4.98
N LEU A 290 -16.94 12.83 5.55
CA LEU A 290 -16.45 11.44 5.69
C LEU A 290 -17.25 10.65 6.73
N SER A 291 -17.70 11.27 7.82
CA SER A 291 -18.64 10.63 8.75
C SER A 291 -19.94 10.21 8.06
N HIS A 292 -20.48 11.08 7.19
CA HIS A 292 -21.70 10.82 6.43
C HIS A 292 -21.48 9.74 5.34
N ALA A 293 -20.30 9.73 4.71
CA ALA A 293 -19.94 8.78 3.66
C ALA A 293 -19.88 7.32 4.14
N VAL A 294 -19.75 7.07 5.45
CA VAL A 294 -19.85 5.71 6.03
C VAL A 294 -21.24 5.11 5.81
N GLN A 295 -22.28 5.94 5.62
CA GLN A 295 -23.67 5.51 5.37
C GLN A 295 -24.25 4.58 6.45
N SER A 296 -23.67 4.57 7.66
CA SER A 296 -24.24 3.85 8.81
C SER A 296 -25.04 4.78 9.72
N PRO A 297 -26.23 4.36 10.18
CA PRO A 297 -26.98 5.08 11.21
C PRO A 297 -26.36 4.94 12.61
N ASN A 298 -25.35 4.08 12.79
CA ASN A 298 -24.74 3.81 14.09
C ASN A 298 -23.39 4.53 14.24
N ALA A 299 -23.27 5.36 15.28
CA ALA A 299 -22.04 6.07 15.62
C ALA A 299 -20.83 5.14 15.86
N ILE A 300 -21.06 3.87 16.25
CA ILE A 300 -19.98 2.88 16.41
C ILE A 300 -19.33 2.58 15.06
N ASP A 301 -20.11 2.31 14.01
CA ASP A 301 -19.57 2.04 12.68
C ASP A 301 -18.81 3.24 12.14
N VAL A 302 -19.38 4.45 12.32
CA VAL A 302 -18.73 5.70 11.90
C VAL A 302 -17.40 5.87 12.63
N ASN A 303 -17.36 5.66 13.95
CA ASN A 303 -16.13 5.72 14.73
C ASN A 303 -15.09 4.71 14.23
N VAL A 304 -15.47 3.44 14.10
CA VAL A 304 -14.57 2.38 13.64
C VAL A 304 -14.00 2.70 12.26
N LYS A 305 -14.85 3.13 11.32
CA LYS A 305 -14.42 3.43 9.95
C LYS A 305 -13.54 4.68 9.88
N LEU A 306 -13.81 5.71 10.68
CA LEU A 306 -12.95 6.91 10.72
C LEU A 306 -11.54 6.59 11.23
N PHE A 307 -11.41 5.76 12.28
CA PHE A 307 -10.08 5.33 12.76
C PHE A 307 -9.36 4.43 11.74
N ASP A 308 -10.07 3.54 11.03
CA ASP A 308 -9.49 2.77 9.92
C ASP A 308 -8.95 3.70 8.82
N VAL A 309 -9.75 4.69 8.40
CA VAL A 309 -9.35 5.70 7.41
C VAL A 309 -8.14 6.52 7.88
N LEU A 310 -8.09 6.92 9.16
CA LEU A 310 -6.95 7.61 9.76
C LEU A 310 -5.68 6.75 9.65
N GLY A 311 -5.76 5.46 9.99
CA GLY A 311 -4.64 4.53 9.88
C GLY A 311 -4.14 4.38 8.44
N ARG A 312 -5.04 4.26 7.45
CA ARG A 312 -4.69 4.17 6.02
C ARG A 312 -3.98 5.40 5.51
N LEU A 313 -4.52 6.58 5.82
CA LEU A 313 -3.92 7.86 5.41
C LEU A 313 -2.53 8.04 6.04
N SER A 314 -2.38 7.61 7.29
CA SER A 314 -1.09 7.64 8.00
C SER A 314 -0.06 6.69 7.38
N VAL A 315 -0.43 5.45 7.06
CA VAL A 315 0.47 4.49 6.37
C VAL A 315 0.88 5.03 5.00
N LYS A 316 -0.04 5.64 4.25
CA LYS A 316 0.33 6.29 2.98
C LYS A 316 1.35 7.41 3.19
N GLY A 317 1.16 8.25 4.20
CA GLY A 317 2.11 9.30 4.56
C GLY A 317 3.48 8.74 4.93
N HIS A 318 3.55 7.63 5.68
CA HIS A 318 4.81 6.95 6.00
C HIS A 318 5.54 6.43 4.77
N TRP A 319 4.83 5.89 3.77
CA TRP A 319 5.45 5.50 2.50
C TRP A 319 6.03 6.69 1.73
N VAL A 320 5.35 7.83 1.74
CA VAL A 320 5.85 9.06 1.09
C VAL A 320 7.04 9.64 1.85
N LEU A 321 6.99 9.64 3.18
CA LEU A 321 8.11 10.08 4.04
C LEU A 321 9.35 9.22 3.81
N ASP A 322 9.20 7.89 3.79
CA ASP A 322 10.29 6.95 3.52
C ASP A 322 10.93 7.19 2.14
N ALA A 323 10.11 7.39 1.10
CA ALA A 323 10.59 7.75 -0.23
C ALA A 323 11.36 9.08 -0.25
N LEU A 324 10.88 10.08 0.50
CA LEU A 324 11.54 11.39 0.62
C LEU A 324 12.90 11.27 1.34
N ILE A 325 12.95 10.55 2.47
CA ILE A 325 14.19 10.30 3.24
C ILE A 325 15.23 9.60 2.37
N LYS A 326 14.83 8.59 1.61
CA LYS A 326 15.71 7.89 0.67
C LYS A 326 16.22 8.82 -0.43
N SER A 327 15.35 9.65 -0.97
CA SER A 327 15.73 10.62 -2.00
C SER A 327 16.75 11.64 -1.47
N TYR A 328 16.57 12.16 -0.25
CA TYR A 328 17.56 13.05 0.37
C TYR A 328 18.87 12.34 0.73
N THR A 329 18.82 11.08 1.16
CA THR A 329 20.02 10.29 1.44
C THR A 329 20.83 10.04 0.17
N ALA A 330 20.15 9.67 -0.92
CA ALA A 330 20.79 9.40 -2.21
C ALA A 330 21.28 10.67 -2.91
N THR A 331 20.55 11.79 -2.78
CA THR A 331 20.89 13.08 -3.38
C THR A 331 20.59 14.20 -2.39
N PRO A 332 21.54 14.53 -1.51
CA PRO A 332 21.34 15.60 -0.52
C PRO A 332 21.01 16.93 -1.20
N PRO A 333 20.03 17.72 -0.69
CA PRO A 333 19.58 18.95 -1.31
C PRO A 333 20.54 20.12 -1.03
N THR A 334 21.82 20.00 -1.39
CA THR A 334 22.85 21.03 -1.14
C THR A 334 22.65 22.29 -1.99
N ASP A 335 22.11 22.13 -3.20
CA ASP A 335 21.83 23.22 -4.14
C ASP A 335 20.32 23.46 -4.33
N GLY A 336 19.51 23.02 -3.35
CA GLY A 336 18.05 22.98 -3.43
C GLY A 336 17.51 21.57 -3.68
N GLU A 337 16.19 21.44 -3.59
CA GLU A 337 15.49 20.18 -3.82
C GLU A 337 15.44 19.83 -5.31
N SER A 338 15.58 18.54 -5.63
CA SER A 338 15.23 18.04 -6.97
C SER A 338 13.72 18.14 -7.20
N GLN A 339 13.29 18.09 -8.47
CA GLN A 339 11.86 18.09 -8.81
C GLN A 339 11.10 16.91 -8.14
N GLU A 340 11.76 15.75 -8.00
CA GLU A 340 11.19 14.58 -7.32
C GLU A 340 11.04 14.83 -5.83
N GLN A 341 12.05 15.41 -5.19
CA GLN A 341 12.01 15.75 -3.76
C GLN A 341 10.92 16.77 -3.46
N GLU A 342 10.78 17.80 -4.30
CA GLU A 342 9.71 18.78 -4.17
C GLU A 342 8.33 18.13 -4.30
N LEU A 343 8.14 17.23 -5.27
CA LEU A 343 6.88 16.50 -5.45
C LEU A 343 6.55 15.62 -4.23
N LEU A 344 7.53 14.88 -3.71
CA LEU A 344 7.36 14.03 -2.53
C LEU A 344 7.04 14.87 -1.28
N ARG A 345 7.75 15.99 -1.07
CA ARG A 345 7.49 16.91 0.04
C ARG A 345 6.10 17.54 -0.03
N LEU A 346 5.67 17.98 -1.22
CA LEU A 346 4.33 18.52 -1.42
C LEU A 346 3.26 17.47 -1.16
N ARG A 347 3.46 16.23 -1.63
CA ARG A 347 2.54 15.12 -1.38
C ARG A 347 2.47 14.76 0.11
N LEU A 348 3.61 14.73 0.81
CA LEU A 348 3.64 14.49 2.26
C LEU A 348 2.86 15.57 3.02
N ARG A 349 3.03 16.84 2.63
CA ARG A 349 2.30 17.97 3.20
C ARG A 349 0.80 17.87 2.97
N GLU A 350 0.38 17.48 1.76
CA GLU A 350 -1.04 17.27 1.45
C GLU A 350 -1.66 16.18 2.33
N ILE A 351 -0.94 15.08 2.53
CA ILE A 351 -1.40 13.96 3.38
C ILE A 351 -1.50 14.38 4.84
N THR A 352 -0.47 15.02 5.40
CA THR A 352 -0.47 15.44 6.82
C THR A 352 -1.51 16.54 7.10
N GLU A 353 -1.70 17.48 6.17
CA GLU A 353 -2.79 18.44 6.24
C GLU A 353 -4.16 17.76 6.16
N SER A 354 -4.29 16.72 5.32
CA SER A 354 -5.52 15.92 5.23
C SER A 354 -5.83 15.18 6.51
N ILE A 355 -4.82 14.66 7.23
CA ILE A 355 -5.00 14.07 8.58
C ILE A 355 -5.52 15.14 9.55
N LYS A 356 -4.92 16.34 9.55
CA LYS A 356 -5.36 17.46 10.38
C LYS A 356 -6.83 17.81 10.15
N LEU A 357 -7.21 17.98 8.88
CA LEU A 357 -8.58 18.30 8.48
C LEU A 357 -9.55 17.16 8.79
N LEU A 358 -9.14 15.90 8.57
CA LEU A 358 -9.92 14.71 8.91
C LEU A 358 -10.32 14.73 10.39
N VAL A 359 -9.35 14.95 11.29
CA VAL A 359 -9.59 15.03 12.74
C VAL A 359 -10.47 16.23 13.10
N ALA A 360 -10.13 17.42 12.59
CA ALA A 360 -10.87 18.65 12.90
C ALA A 360 -12.34 18.61 12.47
N ASN A 361 -12.63 17.99 11.33
CA ASN A 361 -13.98 17.90 10.76
C ASN A 361 -14.78 16.67 11.22
N ASN A 362 -14.16 15.74 11.97
CA ASN A 362 -14.81 14.52 12.46
C ASN A 362 -14.44 14.25 13.93
N PRO A 363 -15.13 14.89 14.91
CA PRO A 363 -14.85 14.79 16.34
C PRO A 363 -14.91 13.39 16.95
N LEU A 364 -15.45 12.39 16.24
CA LEU A 364 -15.39 10.99 16.68
C LEU A 364 -13.94 10.48 16.78
N LEU A 365 -12.99 11.07 16.03
CA LEU A 365 -11.56 10.79 16.15
C LEU A 365 -10.91 11.32 17.43
N LEU A 366 -11.69 12.01 18.27
CA LEU A 366 -11.28 12.42 19.62
C LEU A 366 -11.67 11.38 20.67
N SER A 367 -12.40 10.31 20.31
CA SER A 367 -12.98 9.37 21.27
C SER A 367 -12.83 7.92 20.79
N PRO A 368 -11.69 7.28 21.08
CA PRO A 368 -11.52 5.85 20.82
C PRO A 368 -12.57 5.01 21.57
N TYR A 369 -13.17 4.04 20.89
CA TYR A 369 -14.08 3.04 21.46
C TYR A 369 -13.39 1.69 21.68
N LYS A 370 -12.30 1.43 20.96
CA LYS A 370 -11.47 0.24 21.10
C LYS A 370 -10.11 0.64 21.62
N ASP A 371 -9.56 -0.12 22.54
CA ASP A 371 -8.18 0.03 22.97
C ASP A 371 -7.21 -0.12 21.78
N SER A 372 -7.53 -1.00 20.83
CA SER A 372 -6.74 -1.20 19.60
C SER A 372 -6.73 -0.01 18.65
N GLN A 373 -7.59 1.01 18.82
CA GLN A 373 -7.50 2.25 18.02
C GLN A 373 -6.29 3.11 18.41
N ALA A 374 -5.60 2.76 19.51
CA ALA A 374 -4.25 3.23 19.79
C ALA A 374 -3.30 3.02 18.61
N ILE A 375 -3.47 1.96 17.82
CA ILE A 375 -2.63 1.67 16.65
C ILE A 375 -2.78 2.76 15.59
N ASP A 376 -4.01 3.17 15.29
CA ASP A 376 -4.29 4.20 14.29
C ASP A 376 -3.81 5.59 14.77
N LEU A 377 -3.95 5.85 16.08
CA LEU A 377 -3.39 7.05 16.72
C LEU A 377 -1.86 7.06 16.64
N ALA A 378 -1.21 5.93 16.96
CA ALA A 378 0.25 5.81 16.92
C ALA A 378 0.79 6.03 15.50
N LEU A 379 0.15 5.41 14.49
CA LEU A 379 0.51 5.63 13.08
C LEU A 379 0.46 7.10 12.71
N ALA A 380 -0.60 7.81 13.10
CA ALA A 380 -0.78 9.23 12.81
C ALA A 380 0.21 10.10 13.59
N LEU A 381 0.33 9.94 14.91
CA LEU A 381 1.18 10.76 15.76
C LEU A 381 2.67 10.61 15.41
N THR A 382 3.12 9.39 15.12
CA THR A 382 4.49 9.13 14.65
C THR A 382 4.75 9.80 13.29
N LEU A 383 3.77 9.83 12.38
CA LEU A 383 3.94 10.56 11.11
C LEU A 383 4.04 12.07 11.36
N LEU A 384 3.13 12.61 12.16
CA LEU A 384 3.05 14.05 12.43
C LEU A 384 4.28 14.58 13.17
N SER A 385 4.89 13.78 14.05
CA SER A 385 6.10 14.19 14.80
C SER A 385 7.34 14.41 13.92
N ASN A 386 7.29 14.04 12.64
CA ASN A 386 8.37 14.33 11.68
C ASN A 386 8.32 15.76 11.12
N ASN A 387 7.35 16.59 11.52
CA ASN A 387 7.27 18.00 11.12
C ASN A 387 6.80 18.88 12.28
N SER A 388 7.70 19.71 12.80
CA SER A 388 7.42 20.60 13.94
C SER A 388 6.34 21.65 13.69
N GLU A 389 6.01 21.96 12.43
CA GLU A 389 4.86 22.82 12.10
C GLU A 389 3.52 22.21 12.55
N LEU A 390 3.48 20.90 12.78
CA LEU A 390 2.28 20.14 13.16
C LEU A 390 2.19 19.90 14.68
N ASP A 391 3.22 20.26 15.45
CA ASP A 391 3.30 19.98 16.90
C ASP A 391 2.15 20.58 17.68
N GLU A 392 1.76 21.83 17.38
CA GLU A 392 0.65 22.49 18.08
C GLU A 392 -0.69 21.78 17.82
N PHE A 393 -0.90 21.29 16.60
CA PHE A 393 -2.07 20.47 16.30
C PHE A 393 -2.01 19.13 17.04
N ALA A 394 -0.86 18.43 17.00
CA ALA A 394 -0.69 17.15 17.67
C ALA A 394 -0.91 17.26 19.18
N LYS A 395 -0.35 18.29 19.83
CA LYS A 395 -0.56 18.63 21.26
C LYS A 395 -2.03 18.84 21.59
N SER A 396 -2.73 19.65 20.79
CA SER A 396 -4.15 19.94 21.00
C SER A 396 -5.01 18.70 20.80
N TRP A 397 -4.74 17.90 19.77
CA TRP A 397 -5.47 16.67 19.49
C TRP A 397 -5.26 15.64 20.61
N LEU A 398 -4.00 15.42 21.02
CA LEU A 398 -3.64 14.47 22.05
C LEU A 398 -4.28 14.81 23.40
N SER A 399 -4.24 16.09 23.78
CA SER A 399 -4.88 16.59 25.01
C SER A 399 -6.39 16.31 25.01
N GLU A 400 -7.06 16.55 23.87
CA GLU A 400 -8.49 16.29 23.74
C GLU A 400 -8.81 14.79 23.76
N VAL A 401 -7.99 13.94 23.13
CA VAL A 401 -8.16 12.48 23.21
C VAL A 401 -8.04 11.99 24.66
N VAL A 402 -7.01 12.43 25.40
CA VAL A 402 -6.83 12.08 26.82
C VAL A 402 -8.04 12.50 27.64
N ASN A 403 -8.47 13.76 27.51
CA ASN A 403 -9.63 14.29 28.22
C ASN A 403 -10.91 13.50 27.90
N ARG A 404 -11.13 13.14 26.63
CA ARG A 404 -12.30 12.37 26.19
C ARG A 404 -12.28 10.94 26.71
N CYS A 405 -11.13 10.28 26.73
CA CYS A 405 -10.98 8.95 27.29
C CYS A 405 -11.31 8.95 28.79
N MET A 406 -10.70 9.86 29.56
CA MET A 406 -10.96 9.99 31.00
C MET A 406 -12.42 10.33 31.27
N PHE A 407 -12.98 11.31 30.55
CA PHE A 407 -14.38 11.69 30.69
C PHE A 407 -15.33 10.54 30.36
N ALA A 408 -15.11 9.83 29.24
CA ALA A 408 -15.93 8.70 28.85
C ALA A 408 -15.87 7.58 29.91
N PHE A 409 -14.69 7.33 30.48
CA PHE A 409 -14.54 6.35 31.55
C PHE A 409 -15.29 6.80 32.80
N SER A 410 -15.05 7.99 33.33
CA SER A 410 -15.69 8.48 34.56
C SER A 410 -17.21 8.64 34.44
N SER A 411 -17.72 8.99 33.24
CA SER A 411 -19.15 9.11 32.98
C SER A 411 -19.85 7.80 32.59
N ASN A 412 -19.11 6.70 32.52
CA ASN A 412 -19.58 5.40 32.01
C ASN A 412 -20.23 5.53 30.62
N GLY A 413 -19.61 6.34 29.76
CA GLY A 413 -19.93 6.49 28.35
C GLY A 413 -19.31 5.39 27.49
N MET A 414 -19.07 5.67 26.20
CA MET A 414 -18.34 4.79 25.29
C MET A 414 -16.83 4.93 25.52
N TYR A 415 -16.33 4.39 26.63
CA TYR A 415 -14.89 4.37 26.91
C TYR A 415 -14.20 3.24 26.13
N PRO A 416 -12.87 3.34 25.87
CA PRO A 416 -12.14 2.32 25.16
C PRO A 416 -12.20 0.95 25.86
N ILE A 417 -12.50 -0.10 25.11
CA ILE A 417 -12.51 -1.49 25.62
C ILE A 417 -11.57 -2.42 24.84
N VAL A 418 -11.21 -3.55 25.44
CA VAL A 418 -10.30 -4.57 24.83
C VAL A 418 -10.93 -5.34 23.65
N HIS A 419 -12.25 -5.29 23.50
CA HIS A 419 -12.96 -6.04 22.46
C HIS A 419 -13.00 -5.30 21.12
N ASN A 420 -12.75 -6.03 20.03
CA ASN A 420 -12.68 -5.45 18.69
C ASN A 420 -13.96 -5.64 17.84
N SER A 421 -14.81 -6.61 18.19
CA SER A 421 -15.99 -6.95 17.39
C SER A 421 -17.11 -5.93 17.56
N PHE A 422 -17.86 -5.69 16.49
CA PHE A 422 -18.97 -4.75 16.49
C PHE A 422 -20.07 -5.15 17.49
N GLU A 423 -20.36 -6.44 17.61
CA GLU A 423 -21.33 -6.97 18.57
C GLU A 423 -20.94 -6.64 20.00
N LYS A 424 -19.65 -6.75 20.33
CA LYS A 424 -19.15 -6.42 21.67
C LYS A 424 -19.21 -4.93 21.96
N LEU A 425 -18.97 -4.07 20.97
CA LEU A 425 -19.13 -2.62 21.11
C LEU A 425 -20.62 -2.22 21.25
N LEU A 426 -21.52 -2.91 20.55
CA LEU A 426 -22.96 -2.73 20.71
C LEU A 426 -23.44 -3.18 22.09
N GLU A 427 -22.98 -4.34 22.57
CA GLU A 427 -23.23 -4.79 23.93
C GLU A 427 -22.76 -3.72 24.92
N HIS A 428 -21.52 -3.23 24.76
CA HIS A 428 -20.93 -2.20 25.60
C HIS A 428 -21.79 -0.93 25.70
N ARG A 429 -22.25 -0.41 24.56
CA ARG A 429 -23.13 0.77 24.52
C ARG A 429 -24.42 0.60 25.33
N ASN A 430 -24.96 -0.62 25.36
CA ASN A 430 -26.26 -0.93 25.93
C ASN A 430 -26.18 -1.51 27.36
N LYS A 431 -24.97 -1.69 27.90
CA LYS A 431 -24.79 -2.21 29.26
C LYS A 431 -25.21 -1.20 30.31
N ASP A 432 -25.60 -1.72 31.48
CA ASP A 432 -25.85 -0.90 32.66
C ASP A 432 -24.57 -0.15 33.02
N ARG A 433 -24.67 1.18 33.02
CA ARG A 433 -23.56 2.11 33.28
C ARG A 433 -23.01 2.01 34.70
N THR A 434 -23.70 1.29 35.59
CA THR A 434 -23.30 1.12 37.00
C THR A 434 -22.63 -0.24 37.29
N ASP A 435 -22.51 -1.12 36.29
CA ASP A 435 -21.86 -2.43 36.43
C ASP A 435 -20.33 -2.30 36.45
N GLY A 436 -19.78 -2.08 37.65
CA GLY A 436 -18.33 -1.98 37.87
C GLY A 436 -17.55 -3.26 37.53
N ASN A 437 -18.16 -4.44 37.69
CA ASN A 437 -17.51 -5.71 37.35
C ASN A 437 -17.34 -5.83 35.83
N TYR A 438 -18.38 -5.48 35.08
CA TYR A 438 -18.30 -5.41 33.63
C TYR A 438 -17.23 -4.41 33.18
N LYS A 439 -17.23 -3.20 33.75
CA LYS A 439 -16.25 -2.15 33.42
C LYS A 439 -14.81 -2.63 33.61
N ASN A 440 -14.50 -3.23 34.75
CA ASN A 440 -13.16 -3.73 35.02
C ASN A 440 -12.77 -4.85 34.06
N LYS A 441 -13.70 -5.75 33.73
CA LYS A 441 -13.45 -6.85 32.80
C LYS A 441 -13.13 -6.34 31.39
N VAL A 442 -13.90 -5.38 30.86
CA VAL A 442 -13.67 -4.89 29.49
C VAL A 442 -12.54 -3.87 29.37
N THR A 443 -11.95 -3.48 30.51
CA THR A 443 -10.77 -2.60 30.62
C THR A 443 -9.62 -3.29 31.36
N GLU A 444 -9.57 -4.63 31.31
CA GLU A 444 -8.57 -5.44 32.03
C GLU A 444 -7.14 -5.29 31.49
N ALA A 445 -6.99 -4.75 30.29
CA ALA A 445 -5.71 -4.46 29.64
C ALA A 445 -5.81 -3.22 28.76
N SER A 446 -4.70 -2.52 28.57
CA SER A 446 -4.65 -1.39 27.64
C SER A 446 -3.26 -1.14 27.05
N ILE A 447 -3.22 -0.90 25.74
CA ILE A 447 -2.08 -0.28 25.03
C ILE A 447 -2.30 1.22 24.79
N LEU A 448 -3.55 1.69 24.85
CA LEU A 448 -3.91 3.08 24.57
C LEU A 448 -3.36 4.04 25.61
N TYR A 449 -3.56 3.77 26.91
CA TYR A 449 -3.08 4.68 27.95
C TYR A 449 -1.54 4.77 28.00
N PRO A 450 -0.78 3.66 27.87
CA PRO A 450 0.66 3.72 27.66
C PRO A 450 1.06 4.60 26.47
N LEU A 451 0.42 4.43 25.31
CA LEU A 451 0.67 5.26 24.12
C LEU A 451 0.45 6.76 24.41
N LEU A 452 -0.68 7.09 25.03
CA LEU A 452 -1.03 8.48 25.35
C LEU A 452 -0.01 9.10 26.31
N THR A 453 0.43 8.38 27.35
CA THR A 453 1.46 8.84 28.28
C THR A 453 2.76 9.18 27.55
N VAL A 454 3.17 8.31 26.64
CA VAL A 454 4.44 8.45 25.91
C VAL A 454 4.42 9.69 25.03
N PHE A 455 3.39 9.86 24.21
CA PHE A 455 3.28 11.04 23.37
C PHE A 455 3.03 12.33 24.18
N CYS A 456 2.32 12.26 25.32
CA CYS A 456 2.16 13.45 26.18
C CYS A 456 3.50 13.88 26.76
N SER A 457 4.34 12.92 27.16
CA SER A 457 5.69 13.17 27.64
C SER A 457 6.57 13.78 26.54
N LEU A 458 6.58 13.19 25.34
CA LEU A 458 7.36 13.69 24.20
C LEU A 458 7.00 15.12 23.79
N TYR A 459 5.71 15.47 23.82
CA TYR A 459 5.24 16.82 23.51
C TYR A 459 5.28 17.80 24.71
N GLY A 460 5.77 17.37 25.87
CA GLY A 460 5.89 18.21 27.07
C GLY A 460 4.55 18.64 27.69
N LEU A 461 3.49 17.83 27.55
CA LEU A 461 2.15 18.10 28.07
C LEU A 461 2.04 17.77 29.57
N ASN A 462 2.88 18.40 30.40
CA ASN A 462 3.07 18.04 31.81
C ASN A 462 1.77 17.98 32.64
N SER A 463 0.84 18.92 32.44
CA SER A 463 -0.45 18.92 33.15
C SER A 463 -1.30 17.71 32.78
N VAL A 464 -1.43 17.43 31.48
CA VAL A 464 -2.21 16.31 30.94
C VAL A 464 -1.58 14.99 31.35
N SER A 465 -0.24 14.89 31.29
CA SER A 465 0.50 13.72 31.77
C SER A 465 0.24 13.43 33.25
N GLN A 466 0.21 14.46 34.10
CA GLN A 466 -0.06 14.29 35.53
C GLN A 466 -1.50 13.85 35.78
N GLU A 467 -2.46 14.39 35.05
CA GLU A 467 -3.87 13.96 35.11
C GLU A 467 -4.02 12.50 34.68
N LEU A 468 -3.33 12.09 33.61
CA LEU A 468 -3.34 10.73 33.10
C LEU A 468 -2.68 9.74 34.07
N GLU A 469 -1.57 10.12 34.71
CA GLU A 469 -0.92 9.32 35.76
C GLU A 469 -1.85 9.11 36.96
N ASN A 470 -2.51 10.19 37.42
CA ASN A 470 -3.47 10.12 38.53
C ASN A 470 -4.68 9.26 38.16
N PHE A 471 -5.21 9.41 36.95
CA PHE A 471 -6.31 8.60 36.44
C PHE A 471 -5.92 7.13 36.41
N ALA A 472 -4.76 6.78 35.87
CA ALA A 472 -4.30 5.40 35.82
C ALA A 472 -4.14 4.79 37.22
N THR A 473 -3.61 5.55 38.17
CA THR A 473 -3.41 5.10 39.56
C THR A 473 -4.74 4.87 40.28
N ASN A 474 -5.71 5.76 40.10
CA ASN A 474 -6.97 5.75 40.86
C ASN A 474 -8.05 4.87 40.22
N GLU A 475 -8.14 4.88 38.88
CA GLU A 475 -9.26 4.31 38.13
C GLU A 475 -8.88 3.06 37.32
N LEU A 476 -7.58 2.84 37.06
CA LEU A 476 -7.08 1.72 36.24
C LEU A 476 -6.19 0.74 37.03
N ALA A 477 -6.28 0.71 38.36
CA ALA A 477 -5.49 -0.20 39.19
C ALA A 477 -5.72 -1.68 38.86
N HIS A 478 -6.87 -2.04 38.29
CA HIS A 478 -7.17 -3.39 37.79
C HIS A 478 -6.66 -3.68 36.38
N CYS A 479 -6.24 -2.65 35.64
CA CYS A 479 -5.85 -2.74 34.24
C CYS A 479 -4.39 -3.14 34.09
N THR A 480 -4.12 -4.13 33.23
CA THR A 480 -2.76 -4.45 32.78
C THR A 480 -2.34 -3.46 31.71
N LEU A 481 -1.68 -2.39 32.14
CA LEU A 481 -1.05 -1.41 31.26
C LEU A 481 0.20 -2.04 30.63
N GLN A 482 0.20 -2.16 29.31
CA GLN A 482 1.24 -2.88 28.59
C GLN A 482 1.50 -2.30 27.21
N TYR A 483 2.68 -2.58 26.67
CA TYR A 483 2.99 -2.24 25.28
C TYR A 483 3.76 -3.36 24.59
N TRP A 484 3.51 -3.53 23.29
CA TRP A 484 4.08 -4.62 22.50
C TRP A 484 5.35 -4.19 21.80
N TYR A 485 6.33 -5.07 21.75
CA TYR A 485 7.59 -4.90 21.03
C TYR A 485 7.93 -6.14 20.20
N PRO A 486 8.57 -5.97 19.03
CA PRO A 486 9.09 -7.10 18.27
C PRO A 486 10.13 -7.90 19.05
N ASN A 487 10.06 -9.22 18.92
CA ASN A 487 10.99 -10.21 19.50
C ASN A 487 11.59 -11.11 18.41
N GLU A 488 12.37 -12.12 18.80
CA GLU A 488 13.09 -13.02 17.90
C GLU A 488 12.19 -13.80 16.92
N TYR A 489 10.91 -13.97 17.24
CA TYR A 489 9.94 -14.63 16.36
C TYR A 489 9.24 -13.66 15.40
N SER A 490 9.39 -12.35 15.62
CA SER A 490 8.60 -11.35 14.90
C SER A 490 8.94 -11.31 13.41
N GLU A 491 10.21 -11.43 13.02
CA GLU A 491 10.59 -11.50 11.60
C GLU A 491 9.90 -12.65 10.85
N LYS A 492 9.64 -13.77 11.53
CA LYS A 492 8.97 -14.94 10.94
C LYS A 492 7.48 -14.72 10.70
N PHE A 493 6.81 -13.98 11.59
CA PHE A 493 5.35 -13.93 11.65
C PHE A 493 4.75 -12.56 11.33
N MET A 494 5.54 -11.48 11.34
CA MET A 494 5.08 -10.10 11.15
C MET A 494 4.28 -9.90 9.86
N TYR A 495 4.73 -10.50 8.76
CA TYR A 495 4.17 -10.24 7.42
C TYR A 495 3.14 -11.28 6.99
N SER A 496 3.09 -12.46 7.63
CA SER A 496 2.11 -13.51 7.34
C SER A 496 0.98 -13.60 8.36
N ASN A 497 1.19 -13.06 9.58
CA ASN A 497 0.28 -13.20 10.72
C ASN A 497 -0.13 -14.67 10.97
N SER A 498 0.80 -15.60 10.75
CA SER A 498 0.54 -17.04 10.84
C SER A 498 0.62 -17.60 12.26
N ASP A 499 1.24 -16.87 13.20
CA ASP A 499 1.30 -17.22 14.62
C ASP A 499 1.46 -15.95 15.49
N MET A 500 1.25 -16.08 16.80
CA MET A 500 1.49 -15.01 17.77
C MET A 500 2.99 -14.74 17.92
N HIS A 501 3.35 -13.46 18.04
CA HIS A 501 4.75 -13.04 18.19
C HIS A 501 4.88 -11.71 18.93
N GLY A 502 6.13 -11.32 19.20
CA GLY A 502 6.48 -10.16 20.00
C GLY A 502 6.35 -10.38 21.50
N SER A 503 6.80 -9.38 22.25
CA SER A 503 6.86 -9.40 23.71
C SER A 503 6.05 -8.23 24.27
N ALA A 504 5.29 -8.48 25.33
CA ALA A 504 4.55 -7.44 26.03
C ALA A 504 5.34 -6.94 27.23
N SER A 505 5.71 -5.66 27.24
CA SER A 505 6.22 -4.96 28.43
C SER A 505 5.04 -4.62 29.32
N THR A 506 4.80 -5.46 30.33
CA THR A 506 3.70 -5.29 31.28
C THR A 506 4.08 -4.34 32.41
N ASN A 507 3.07 -3.86 33.16
CA ASN A 507 3.22 -2.85 34.21
C ASN A 507 3.93 -1.59 33.67
N PHE A 508 3.48 -1.13 32.50
CA PHE A 508 4.05 0.03 31.84
C PHE A 508 3.89 1.27 32.73
N PRO A 509 4.97 2.02 33.02
CA PRO A 509 4.89 3.16 33.93
C PRO A 509 4.10 4.32 33.29
N MET A 510 3.18 4.89 34.07
CA MET A 510 2.35 6.02 33.63
C MET A 510 2.94 7.39 33.98
N ASN A 511 3.99 7.40 34.81
CA ASN A 511 4.79 8.60 35.02
C ASN A 511 5.62 8.91 33.76
N SER A 512 5.63 10.17 33.34
CA SER A 512 6.23 10.61 32.08
C SER A 512 7.72 10.29 31.96
N ASP A 513 8.52 10.56 32.99
CA ASP A 513 9.97 10.32 32.95
C ASP A 513 10.27 8.82 32.91
N LEU A 514 9.56 8.04 33.72
CA LEU A 514 9.73 6.58 33.76
C LEU A 514 9.26 5.90 32.47
N ALA A 515 8.22 6.43 31.81
CA ALA A 515 7.75 5.96 30.51
C ALA A 515 8.83 6.12 29.43
N ILE A 516 9.46 7.29 29.35
CA ILE A 516 10.54 7.57 28.40
C ILE A 516 11.76 6.67 28.67
N VAL A 517 12.14 6.51 29.94
CA VAL A 517 13.24 5.61 30.33
C VAL A 517 12.92 4.16 29.98
N ARG A 518 11.68 3.70 30.22
CA ARG A 518 11.26 2.34 29.89
C ARG A 518 11.35 2.09 28.39
N ILE A 519 10.86 3.01 27.55
CA ILE A 519 10.93 2.83 26.10
C ILE A 519 12.37 2.79 25.62
N ALA A 520 13.22 3.72 26.07
CA ALA A 520 14.62 3.72 25.68
C ALA A 520 15.30 2.38 26.01
N GLN A 521 15.02 1.81 27.20
CA GLN A 521 15.53 0.49 27.58
C GLN A 521 14.99 -0.65 26.70
N GLU A 522 13.68 -0.67 26.42
CA GLU A 522 13.07 -1.70 25.57
C GLU A 522 13.60 -1.62 24.13
N CYS A 523 13.74 -0.41 23.59
CA CYS A 523 14.26 -0.18 22.26
C CYS A 523 15.75 -0.53 22.13
N ASP A 524 16.57 -0.16 23.12
CA ASP A 524 17.99 -0.52 23.20
C ASP A 524 18.20 -2.03 23.37
N SER A 525 17.34 -2.70 24.13
CA SER A 525 17.46 -4.14 24.40
C SER A 525 16.89 -5.03 23.29
N SER A 526 15.96 -4.52 22.48
CA SER A 526 15.35 -5.25 21.37
C SER A 526 16.17 -5.13 20.08
N ASP A 527 17.21 -5.95 20.01
CA ASP A 527 17.96 -6.23 18.78
C ASP A 527 17.08 -6.78 17.64
N SER A 528 15.96 -7.41 17.99
CA SER A 528 15.10 -8.11 17.04
C SER A 528 14.47 -7.17 16.02
N PHE A 529 14.07 -5.97 16.42
CA PHE A 529 13.56 -4.96 15.47
C PHE A 529 14.61 -4.60 14.42
N LYS A 530 15.82 -4.24 14.86
CA LYS A 530 16.93 -3.81 13.98
C LYS A 530 17.37 -4.90 12.98
N LYS A 531 17.10 -6.17 13.31
CA LYS A 531 17.42 -7.35 12.47
C LYS A 531 16.30 -7.75 11.51
N MET A 532 15.11 -7.14 11.59
CA MET A 532 14.01 -7.45 10.68
C MET A 532 14.39 -7.13 9.24
N SER A 533 13.98 -7.98 8.29
CA SER A 533 14.32 -7.82 6.87
C SER A 533 13.85 -6.49 6.31
N ALA A 534 12.65 -6.04 6.70
CA ALA A 534 12.13 -4.73 6.29
C ALA A 534 12.95 -3.55 6.86
N VAL A 535 13.67 -3.71 7.97
CA VAL A 535 14.56 -2.67 8.51
C VAL A 535 15.89 -2.69 7.78
N VAL A 536 16.47 -3.87 7.58
CA VAL A 536 17.76 -4.07 6.89
C VAL A 536 17.72 -3.62 5.43
N GLU A 537 16.60 -3.84 4.75
CA GLU A 537 16.39 -3.48 3.34
C GLU A 537 15.80 -2.07 3.16
N ASP A 538 15.85 -1.23 4.20
CA ASP A 538 15.30 0.13 4.24
C ASP A 538 13.83 0.22 3.80
N ARG A 539 12.97 -0.73 4.21
CA ARG A 539 11.52 -0.76 3.88
C ARG A 539 10.66 -0.70 5.13
N LEU A 540 11.01 0.19 6.05
CA LEU A 540 10.35 0.38 7.35
C LEU A 540 8.80 0.48 7.27
N PRO A 541 8.19 1.17 6.29
CA PRO A 541 6.73 1.24 6.20
C PRO A 541 6.02 -0.11 5.99
N LEU A 542 6.72 -1.19 5.60
CA LEU A 542 6.14 -2.54 5.59
C LEU A 542 5.70 -2.97 6.99
N ILE A 543 6.49 -2.67 8.01
CA ILE A 543 6.17 -2.98 9.41
C ILE A 543 4.93 -2.20 9.84
N LEU A 544 4.84 -0.92 9.48
CA LEU A 544 3.67 -0.09 9.79
C LEU A 544 2.41 -0.55 9.06
N THR A 545 2.56 -1.02 7.82
CA THR A 545 1.49 -1.65 7.04
C THR A 545 0.99 -2.92 7.74
N ALA A 546 1.90 -3.76 8.23
CA ALA A 546 1.56 -4.95 9.03
C ALA A 546 0.89 -4.59 10.37
N CYS A 547 1.38 -3.59 11.10
CA CYS A 547 0.75 -3.08 12.32
C CYS A 547 -0.71 -2.67 12.07
N ARG A 548 -0.97 -1.95 10.97
CA ARG A 548 -2.32 -1.53 10.57
C ARG A 548 -3.20 -2.72 10.20
N CYS A 549 -2.71 -3.60 9.34
CA CYS A 549 -3.44 -4.73 8.76
C CYS A 549 -3.76 -5.81 9.81
N TYR A 550 -2.78 -6.19 10.62
CA TYR A 550 -2.89 -7.27 11.61
C TYR A 550 -3.12 -6.79 13.05
N ARG A 551 -3.23 -5.46 13.24
CA ARG A 551 -3.51 -4.81 14.53
C ARG A 551 -2.43 -5.06 15.59
N TYR A 552 -1.16 -5.06 15.19
CA TYR A 552 -0.04 -4.98 16.14
C TYR A 552 0.19 -3.53 16.57
N PRO A 553 0.50 -3.26 17.85
CA PRO A 553 0.94 -1.93 18.29
C PRO A 553 2.16 -1.45 17.49
N VAL A 554 2.21 -0.15 17.19
CA VAL A 554 3.34 0.44 16.45
C VAL A 554 4.56 0.43 17.38
N PRO A 555 5.69 -0.22 17.01
CA PRO A 555 6.89 -0.21 17.84
C PRO A 555 7.36 1.21 18.12
N PHE A 556 7.73 1.51 19.36
CA PHE A 556 8.29 2.82 19.70
C PHE A 556 9.69 3.04 19.11
N HIS A 557 10.29 2.04 18.48
CA HIS A 557 11.48 2.22 17.64
C HIS A 557 11.28 3.30 16.56
N PHE A 558 10.06 3.50 16.06
CA PHE A 558 9.75 4.53 15.07
C PHE A 558 9.82 5.97 15.60
N ILE A 559 9.93 6.16 16.92
CA ILE A 559 10.04 7.48 17.57
C ILE A 559 11.37 7.64 18.32
N GLU A 560 12.37 6.78 18.09
CA GLU A 560 13.71 6.89 18.68
C GLU A 560 14.36 8.25 18.41
N GLY A 561 14.25 8.78 17.19
CA GLY A 561 14.77 10.12 16.86
C GLY A 561 14.13 11.22 17.71
N PHE A 562 12.82 11.14 17.98
CA PHE A 562 12.13 12.11 18.83
C PHE A 562 12.55 11.97 20.30
N LEU A 563 12.86 10.75 20.76
CA LEU A 563 13.40 10.53 22.11
C LEU A 563 14.78 11.19 22.28
N GLU A 564 15.62 11.21 21.24
CA GLU A 564 16.94 11.86 21.28
C GLU A 564 16.83 13.38 21.41
N ASP A 565 15.86 14.01 20.75
CA ASP A 565 15.62 15.45 20.81
C ASP A 565 15.09 15.91 22.18
N VAL A 566 14.39 15.03 22.91
CA VAL A 566 13.76 15.32 24.21
C VAL A 566 14.65 14.94 25.40
N LYS A 567 15.70 14.12 25.20
CA LYS A 567 16.66 13.80 26.28
C LYS A 567 17.30 15.10 26.80
N PRO A 568 17.27 15.37 28.12
CA PRO A 568 18.09 16.45 28.66
C PRO A 568 19.56 16.13 28.32
N GLN A 569 20.29 17.14 27.83
CA GLN A 569 21.76 17.09 27.69
C GLN A 569 22.39 16.93 29.08
N SER A 570 22.35 15.72 29.62
CA SER A 570 22.97 15.35 30.88
C SER A 570 23.82 14.12 30.64
N LYS A 571 24.98 14.34 30.00
CA LYS A 571 26.24 13.59 30.12
C LYS A 571 27.35 14.25 29.27
N MET A 572 27.66 15.50 29.58
CA MET A 572 29.04 16.00 29.54
C MET A 572 29.39 16.33 30.99
N PHE A 573 30.58 15.92 31.44
CA PHE A 573 31.06 15.88 32.83
C PHE A 573 30.72 14.60 33.62
N ALA A 574 31.48 13.54 33.33
CA ALA A 574 32.40 12.92 34.30
C ALA A 574 33.45 12.12 33.53
#